data_AF-A0A352A125-F1
#
_entry.id   AF-A0A352A125-F1
#
_cell.length_a   1.000
_cell.length_b   1.000
_cell.length_c   1.000
_cell.angle_alpha   90.00
_cell.angle_beta   90.00
_cell.angle_gamma   90.00
#
_symmetry.space_group_name_H-M   'P 1'
#
loop_
_entity.id
_entity.type
_entity.pdbx_description
1 polymer ?
#
loop_
_entity_poly.entity_id
_entity_poly.type
_entity_poly.pdbx_seq_one_letter_code
_entity_poly.pdbx_strand_id
1 'polypeptide(L)' 'AMTDNKHPANYLQGLRDYFGAHTYERTDREGIFHTQWDEK' A
#
# COMPACT_ATOMS: atom_id res chain seq x y z
N ALA A 1 15.01 -14.51 -8.98
CA ALA A 1 14.32 -14.54 -7.66
C ALA A 1 13.99 -13.11 -7.28
N MET A 2 12.87 -12.86 -6.61
CA MET A 2 12.53 -11.54 -6.07
C MET A 2 13.59 -11.16 -5.04
N THR A 3 14.66 -10.49 -5.47
CA THR A 3 15.87 -10.21 -4.67
C THR A 3 15.83 -8.86 -3.98
N ASP A 4 14.75 -8.11 -4.10
CA ASP A 4 14.59 -6.86 -3.37
C ASP A 4 13.69 -7.10 -2.15
N ASN A 5 14.22 -6.79 -0.96
CA ASN A 5 13.66 -7.13 0.35
C ASN A 5 12.42 -6.29 0.72
N LYS A 6 11.86 -5.53 -0.24
CA LYS A 6 10.58 -4.85 -0.11
C LYS A 6 9.51 -5.72 -0.75
N HIS A 7 8.80 -6.42 0.13
CA HIS A 7 7.75 -7.38 -0.18
C HIS A 7 6.86 -6.85 -1.34
N PRO A 8 6.77 -7.55 -2.48
CA PRO A 8 5.97 -7.11 -3.63
C PRO A 8 4.49 -6.90 -3.28
N ALA A 9 4.04 -7.49 -2.17
CA ALA A 9 2.73 -7.25 -1.57
C ALA A 9 2.48 -5.77 -1.22
N ASN A 10 3.50 -5.02 -0.77
CA ASN A 10 3.33 -3.61 -0.40
C ASN A 10 2.95 -2.75 -1.62
N TYR A 11 3.55 -3.04 -2.76
CA TYR A 11 3.22 -2.38 -4.03
C TYR A 11 1.79 -2.72 -4.47
N LEU A 12 1.41 -3.99 -4.40
CA LEU A 12 0.07 -4.43 -4.71
C LEU A 12 -0.98 -3.78 -3.78
N GLN A 13 -0.69 -3.67 -2.49
CA GLN A 13 -1.59 -2.99 -1.54
C GLN A 13 -1.75 -1.51 -1.88
N GLY A 14 -0.67 -0.82 -2.27
CA GLY A 14 -0.72 0.55 -2.77
C GLY A 14 -1.63 0.68 -4.00
N LEU A 15 -1.52 -0.23 -4.98
CA LEU A 15 -2.40 -0.23 -6.16
C LEU A 15 -3.87 -0.50 -5.80
N ARG A 16 -4.14 -1.41 -4.86
CA ARG A 16 -5.51 -1.69 -4.38
C ARG A 16 -6.13 -0.48 -3.71
N ASP A 17 -5.33 0.26 -2.94
CA ASP A 17 -5.76 1.50 -2.29
C ASP A 17 -5.96 2.63 -3.31
N TYR A 18 -5.06 2.76 -4.29
CA TYR A 18 -5.12 3.74 -5.36
C TYR A 18 -6.40 3.64 -6.20
N PHE A 19 -6.71 2.45 -6.71
CA PHE A 19 -7.85 2.25 -7.62
C PHE A 19 -9.17 1.92 -6.91
N GLY A 20 -9.11 1.42 -5.68
CA GLY A 20 -10.27 0.84 -5.00
C GLY A 20 -10.51 1.33 -3.58
N ALA A 21 -9.73 2.29 -3.08
CA ALA A 21 -9.79 2.77 -1.70
C ALA A 21 -9.79 1.64 -0.65
N HIS A 22 -9.07 0.55 -0.96
CA HIS A 22 -9.09 -0.67 -0.16
C HIS A 22 -8.31 -0.60 1.15
N THR A 23 -7.65 0.51 1.46
CA THR A 23 -6.84 0.71 2.67
C THR A 23 -5.68 -0.29 2.82
N TYR A 24 -4.77 -0.02 3.75
CA TYR A 24 -3.67 -0.92 4.09
C TYR A 24 -3.17 -0.69 5.52
N GLU A 25 -2.42 -1.66 6.03
CA GLU A 25 -1.72 -1.57 7.32
C GLU A 25 -0.27 -1.16 7.12
N ARG A 26 0.32 -0.53 8.13
CA ARG A 26 1.71 -0.07 8.10
C ARG A 26 2.56 -0.88 9.06
N THR A 27 3.84 -1.03 8.73
CA THR A 27 4.80 -1.75 9.57
C THR A 27 5.41 -0.89 10.68
N ASP A 28 5.29 0.44 10.57
CA ASP A 28 5.86 1.40 11.52
C ASP A 28 4.84 1.91 12.55
N ARG A 29 3.53 1.72 12.30
CA ARG A 29 2.46 2.07 13.23
C ARG A 29 1.23 1.22 13.02
N GLU A 30 0.60 0.85 14.12
CA GLU A 30 -0.67 0.11 14.11
C GLU A 30 -1.81 1.00 13.60
N GLY A 31 -2.74 0.40 12.86
CA GLY A 31 -3.92 1.06 12.32
C GLY A 31 -4.19 0.74 10.84
N ILE A 32 -5.35 1.19 10.36
CA ILE A 32 -5.77 1.08 8.97
C ILE A 32 -5.65 2.45 8.31
N PHE A 33 -5.00 2.51 7.15
CA PHE A 33 -4.68 3.75 6.46
C PHE A 33 -5.24 3.73 5.04
N HIS A 34 -5.84 4.84 4.63
CA HIS A 34 -6.16 5.14 3.24
C HIS A 34 -5.27 6.31 2.80
N THR A 35 -4.59 6.20 1.67
CA THR A 35 -3.84 7.33 1.11
C THR A 35 -4.80 8.13 0.23
N GLN A 36 -4.85 9.45 0.43
CA GLN A 36 -5.55 10.33 -0.51
C GLN A 36 -4.65 10.54 -1.74
N TRP A 37 -4.91 9.76 -2.78
CA TRP A 37 -4.22 9.84 -4.07
C TRP A 37 -4.88 10.95 -4.91
N ASP A 38 -4.69 12.21 -4.54
CA ASP A 38 -5.17 13.34 -5.35
C ASP A 38 -4.52 13.28 -6.75
N GLU A 39 -5.28 12.85 -7.75
CA GLU A 39 -4.91 12.94 -9.17
C GLU A 39 -5.21 14.38 -9.62
N LYS A 40 -4.15 15.19 -9.74
CA LYS A 40 -4.20 16.42 -10.55
C LYS A 40 -3.98 16.11 -12.03
#